data_AF-A0A0V0HBQ2-F1
#
_entry.id   AF-A0A0V0HBQ2-F1
#
_cell.length_a   1.000
_cell.length_b   1.000
_cell.length_c   1.000
_cell.angle_alpha   90.00
_cell.angle_beta   90.00
_cell.angle_gamma   90.00
#
_symmetry.space_group_name_H-M   'P 1'
#
loop_
_entity.id
_entity.type
_entity.pdbx_description
1 polymer ?
#
loop_
_entity_poly.entity_id
_entity_poly.type
_entity_poly.pdbx_seq_one_letter_code
_entity_poly.pdbx_strand_id
1 'polypeptide(L)'
;MESTLMLTNRRKKNSFSFLSLFLYYSILFVSAWLSSICSLEKSVTFFAPEVTRWQAEALIAIQEAAEDFLVCLFEDAMLCAIHAKRVTLMKKDFDLARRLGGEGQPW
;
A
#
# COMPACT_ATOMS: atom_id res chain seq x y z
N MET A 1 -30.95 -12.86 52.36
CA MET A 1 -30.57 -12.14 51.13
C MET A 1 -29.57 -13.00 50.41
N GLU A 2 -30.11 -14.08 49.84
CA GLU A 2 -29.40 -14.94 48.92
C GLU A 2 -29.34 -14.22 47.57
N SER A 3 -28.13 -14.04 47.03
CA SER A 3 -27.86 -14.09 45.60
C SER A 3 -26.38 -13.87 45.34
N THR A 4 -25.56 -14.66 46.04
CA THR A 4 -24.42 -15.32 45.41
C THR A 4 -24.97 -16.11 44.22
N LEU A 5 -24.27 -16.13 43.08
CA LEU A 5 -24.62 -16.83 41.82
C LEU A 5 -25.34 -16.01 40.75
N MET A 6 -24.59 -15.16 40.04
CA MET A 6 -24.84 -14.98 38.60
C MET A 6 -23.50 -14.95 37.86
N LEU A 7 -23.39 -15.89 36.92
CA LEU A 7 -22.43 -15.98 35.82
C LEU A 7 -21.06 -16.61 36.11
N THR A 8 -21.13 -17.90 36.43
CA THR A 8 -20.37 -18.89 35.66
C THR A 8 -20.58 -18.66 34.15
N ASN A 9 -19.55 -18.98 33.35
CA ASN A 9 -19.60 -19.34 31.92
C ASN A 9 -18.74 -18.47 30.96
N ARG A 10 -17.54 -19.00 30.75
CA ARG A 10 -16.78 -19.12 29.49
C ARG A 10 -16.57 -17.86 28.64
N ARG A 11 -15.36 -17.30 28.76
CA ARG A 11 -14.53 -17.15 27.56
C ARG A 11 -13.33 -18.07 27.65
N LYS A 12 -13.42 -19.22 26.95
CA LYS A 12 -12.22 -19.94 26.48
C LYS A 12 -11.33 -18.85 25.88
N LYS A 13 -10.18 -18.58 26.49
CA LYS A 13 -9.10 -17.92 25.76
C LYS A 13 -8.80 -18.86 24.62
N ASN A 14 -9.33 -18.56 23.44
CA ASN A 14 -8.97 -19.25 22.22
C ASN A 14 -7.45 -19.13 22.18
N SER A 15 -6.76 -20.24 22.41
CA SER A 15 -5.34 -20.37 22.14
C SER A 15 -5.19 -20.35 20.62
N PHE A 16 -5.42 -19.17 20.02
CA PHE A 16 -4.93 -18.89 18.67
C PHE A 16 -3.43 -19.00 18.81
N SER A 17 -2.89 -20.15 18.39
CA SER A 17 -1.47 -20.39 18.45
C SER A 17 -0.77 -19.28 17.66
N PHE A 18 0.41 -18.85 18.14
CA PHE A 18 1.21 -17.86 17.43
C PHE A 18 1.46 -18.29 15.96
N LEU A 19 1.56 -19.59 15.70
CA LEU A 19 1.60 -20.17 14.36
C LEU A 19 0.34 -19.86 13.53
N SER A 20 -0.86 -19.89 14.10
CA SER A 20 -2.09 -19.56 13.37
C SER A 20 -2.15 -18.09 12.97
N LEU A 21 -1.64 -17.19 13.83
CA LEU A 21 -1.53 -15.77 13.49
C LEU A 21 -0.44 -15.55 12.43
N PHE A 22 0.71 -16.18 12.59
CA PHE A 22 1.81 -16.09 11.61
C PHE A 22 1.38 -16.58 10.22
N LEU A 23 0.71 -17.74 10.15
CA LEU A 23 0.13 -18.28 8.92
C LEU A 23 -0.97 -17.38 8.36
N TYR A 24 -1.79 -16.77 9.22
CA TYR A 24 -2.84 -15.84 8.77
C TYR A 24 -2.26 -14.56 8.17
N TYR A 25 -1.27 -13.95 8.84
CA TYR A 25 -0.59 -12.76 8.32
C TYR A 25 0.21 -13.07 7.05
N SER A 26 0.83 -14.25 6.94
CA SER A 26 1.55 -14.62 5.71
C SER A 26 0.59 -14.90 4.54
N ILE A 27 -0.53 -15.60 4.77
CA ILE A 27 -1.54 -15.86 3.73
C ILE A 27 -2.23 -14.57 3.29
N LEU A 28 -2.56 -13.67 4.23
CA LEU A 28 -3.12 -12.35 3.89
C LEU A 28 -2.13 -11.51 3.09
N PHE A 29 -0.85 -11.53 3.46
CA PHE A 29 0.18 -10.82 2.73
C PHE A 29 0.30 -11.32 1.28
N VAL A 30 0.36 -12.63 1.08
CA VAL A 30 0.45 -13.24 -0.26
C VAL A 30 -0.80 -12.94 -1.11
N SER A 31 -2.00 -13.00 -0.52
CA SER A 31 -3.24 -12.71 -1.26
C SER A 31 -3.41 -11.22 -1.61
N ALA A 32 -3.00 -10.31 -0.72
CA ALA A 32 -2.98 -8.87 -1.01
C ALA A 32 -1.93 -8.52 -2.08
N TRP A 33 -0.76 -9.16 -2.03
CA TRP A 33 0.32 -8.97 -2.99
C TRP A 33 -0.06 -9.48 -4.38
N LEU A 34 -0.63 -10.69 -4.49
CA LEU A 34 -1.14 -11.24 -5.75
C LEU A 34 -2.24 -10.37 -6.37
N SER A 35 -3.12 -9.78 -5.54
CA SER A 35 -4.18 -8.88 -6.02
C SER A 35 -3.60 -7.60 -6.65
N SER A 36 -2.56 -7.03 -6.02
CA SER A 36 -1.89 -5.83 -6.53
C SER A 36 -1.18 -6.11 -7.86
N ILE A 37 -0.48 -7.24 -7.97
CA ILE A 37 0.19 -7.65 -9.22
C ILE A 37 -0.81 -7.91 -10.35
N CYS A 38 -1.92 -8.60 -10.08
CA CYS A 38 -2.96 -8.82 -11.09
C CYS A 38 -3.62 -7.51 -11.54
N SER A 39 -3.76 -6.54 -10.64
CA SER A 39 -4.24 -5.20 -10.99
C SER A 39 -3.23 -4.44 -11.87
N LEU A 40 -1.94 -4.55 -11.57
CA LEU A 40 -0.86 -3.92 -12.33
C LEU A 40 -0.77 -4.48 -13.76
N GLU A 41 -0.90 -5.81 -13.90
CA GLU A 41 -0.94 -6.46 -15.22
C GLU A 41 -2.05 -5.88 -16.09
N LYS A 42 -3.27 -5.74 -15.54
CA LYS A 42 -4.44 -5.19 -16.24
C LYS A 42 -4.28 -3.72 -16.60
N SER A 43 -3.66 -2.92 -15.72
CA SER A 43 -3.46 -1.49 -16.00
C SER A 43 -2.41 -1.29 -17.09
N VAL A 44 -1.30 -2.04 -17.07
CA VAL A 44 -0.25 -1.88 -18.09
C VAL A 44 -0.69 -2.45 -19.44
N THR A 45 -1.37 -3.60 -19.47
CA THR A 45 -1.97 -4.12 -20.72
C THR A 45 -3.02 -3.20 -21.32
N PHE A 46 -3.74 -2.43 -20.51
CA PHE A 46 -4.65 -1.39 -21.00
C PHE A 46 -3.91 -0.28 -21.78
N PHE A 47 -2.71 0.12 -21.33
CA PHE A 47 -1.89 1.11 -22.04
C PHE A 47 -1.07 0.51 -23.20
N ALA A 48 -0.71 -0.78 -23.12
CA ALA A 48 0.10 -1.49 -24.09
C ALA A 48 -0.57 -2.82 -24.50
N PRO A 49 -1.54 -2.80 -25.43
CA PRO A 49 -2.31 -3.99 -25.82
C PRO A 49 -1.48 -5.04 -26.55
N GLU A 50 -0.32 -4.66 -27.08
CA GLU A 50 0.61 -5.58 -27.76
C GLU A 50 1.27 -6.58 -26.79
N VAL A 51 1.30 -6.29 -25.50
CA VAL A 51 1.93 -7.15 -24.48
C VAL A 51 0.92 -8.20 -24.02
N THR A 52 1.05 -9.43 -24.52
CA THR A 52 0.14 -10.54 -24.23
C THR A 52 0.68 -11.53 -23.19
N ARG A 53 1.98 -11.50 -22.90
CA ARG A 53 2.65 -12.38 -21.92
C ARG A 53 3.47 -11.57 -20.94
N TRP A 54 3.35 -11.93 -19.66
CA TRP A 54 4.09 -11.31 -18.57
C TRP A 54 5.06 -12.30 -17.92
N GLN A 55 6.24 -11.81 -17.56
CA GLN A 55 7.18 -12.50 -16.68
C GLN A 55 6.97 -11.97 -15.25
N ALA A 56 7.00 -12.86 -14.26
CA ALA A 56 6.79 -12.47 -12.86
C ALA A 56 7.81 -11.42 -12.40
N GLU A 57 9.09 -11.58 -12.77
CA GLU A 57 10.15 -10.62 -12.46
C GLU A 57 9.94 -9.25 -13.11
N ALA A 58 9.37 -9.20 -14.31
CA ALA A 58 9.07 -7.93 -14.98
C ALA A 58 7.95 -7.16 -14.27
N LEU A 59 6.92 -7.86 -13.77
CA LEU A 59 5.86 -7.25 -12.98
C LEU A 59 6.38 -6.69 -11.65
N ILE A 60 7.28 -7.42 -11.00
CA ILE A 60 7.94 -6.96 -9.76
C ILE A 60 8.80 -5.73 -10.06
N ALA A 61 9.63 -5.75 -11.11
CA ALA A 61 10.48 -4.62 -11.45
C ALA A 61 9.68 -3.34 -11.74
N ILE A 62 8.53 -3.45 -12.41
CA ILE A 62 7.66 -2.29 -12.65
C ILE A 62 7.03 -1.79 -11.34
N GLN A 63 6.60 -2.70 -10.46
CA GLN A 63 6.04 -2.32 -9.17
C GLN A 63 7.09 -1.65 -8.28
N GLU A 64 8.30 -2.19 -8.19
CA GLU A 64 9.41 -1.59 -7.46
C GLU A 64 9.78 -0.20 -8.02
N ALA A 65 9.87 -0.07 -9.35
CA ALA A 65 10.14 1.22 -9.98
C ALA A 65 9.03 2.26 -9.71
N ALA A 66 7.76 1.84 -9.69
CA ALA A 66 6.64 2.71 -9.37
C ALA A 66 6.65 3.14 -7.89
N GLU A 67 7.03 2.24 -6.98
CA GLU A 67 7.15 2.56 -5.56
C GLU A 67 8.32 3.51 -5.29
N ASP A 68 9.49 3.26 -5.88
CA ASP A 68 10.66 4.14 -5.76
C ASP A 68 10.34 5.56 -6.25
N PHE A 69 9.68 5.66 -7.42
CA PHE A 69 9.20 6.93 -7.95
C PHE A 69 8.26 7.67 -6.98
N LEU A 70 7.29 6.94 -6.40
CA LEU A 70 6.36 7.54 -5.46
C LEU A 70 7.08 8.00 -4.19
N VAL A 71 8.01 7.20 -3.66
CA VAL A 71 8.80 7.56 -2.47
C VAL A 71 9.56 8.87 -2.72
N CYS A 72 10.30 8.98 -3.84
CA CYS A 72 11.00 10.22 -4.19
C CYS A 72 10.04 11.42 -4.33
N LEU A 73 8.89 11.22 -5.00
CA LEU A 73 7.89 12.29 -5.15
C LEU A 73 7.29 12.74 -3.80
N PHE A 74 7.07 11.80 -2.88
CA PHE A 74 6.58 12.11 -1.53
C PHE A 74 7.63 12.85 -0.70
N GLU A 75 8.91 12.55 -0.87
CA GLU A 75 10.00 13.28 -0.23
C GLU A 75 10.02 14.75 -0.69
N ASP A 76 9.96 15.00 -2.00
CA ASP A 76 9.92 16.36 -2.54
C ASP A 76 8.65 17.13 -2.14
N ALA A 77 7.49 16.46 -2.17
CA ALA A 77 6.25 17.04 -1.70
C ALA A 77 6.29 17.37 -0.19
N MET A 78 6.96 16.54 0.60
CA MET A 78 7.17 16.80 2.03
C MET A 78 8.05 18.02 2.26
N LEU A 79 9.12 18.19 1.49
CA LEU A 79 9.96 19.40 1.54
C LEU A 79 9.14 20.66 1.21
N CYS A 80 8.26 20.58 0.21
CA CYS A 80 7.34 21.67 -0.14
C CYS A 80 6.34 22.00 1.00
N ALA A 81 5.81 20.98 1.67
CA ALA A 81 4.90 21.17 2.80
C ALA A 81 5.62 21.83 4.00
N ILE A 82 6.83 21.37 4.32
CA ILE A 82 7.67 21.94 5.39
C ILE A 82 8.07 23.38 5.08
N HIS A 83 8.41 23.68 3.82
CA HIS A 83 8.68 25.06 3.37
C HIS A 83 7.50 25.99 3.65
N ALA A 84 6.26 25.47 3.53
CA ALA A 84 5.04 26.18 3.88
C ALA A 84 4.62 26.06 5.36
N LYS A 85 5.51 25.62 6.26
CA LYS A 85 5.28 25.42 7.71
C LYS A 85 4.13 24.45 8.04
N ARG A 86 3.91 23.44 7.20
CA ARG A 86 2.91 22.38 7.41
C ARG A 86 3.58 21.02 7.51
N VAL A 87 2.89 20.08 8.16
CA VAL A 87 3.26 18.65 8.20
C VAL A 87 2.31 17.82 7.33
N THR A 88 1.08 18.31 7.10
CA THR A 88 0.09 17.65 6.26
C THR A 88 0.33 17.97 4.78
N LEU A 89 0.51 16.91 3.98
CA LEU A 89 0.62 17.00 2.52
C LEU A 89 -0.71 17.44 1.89
N MET A 90 -0.63 18.33 0.90
CA MET A 90 -1.77 18.80 0.13
C MET A 90 -1.48 18.68 -1.38
N LYS A 91 -2.52 18.65 -2.21
CA LYS A 91 -2.38 18.55 -3.68
C LYS A 91 -1.39 19.58 -4.27
N LYS A 92 -1.44 20.81 -3.78
CA LYS A 92 -0.54 21.90 -4.20
C LYS A 92 0.95 21.62 -3.97
N ASP A 93 1.30 20.77 -3.00
CA ASP A 93 2.69 20.43 -2.69
C ASP A 93 3.22 19.45 -3.76
N PHE A 94 2.39 18.51 -4.22
CA PHE A 94 2.71 17.65 -5.36
C PHE A 94 2.76 18.42 -6.67
N ASP A 95 1.82 19.34 -6.90
CA ASP A 95 1.82 20.17 -8.10
C ASP A 95 3.10 21.02 -8.18
N LEU A 96 3.58 21.53 -7.03
CA LEU A 96 4.84 22.26 -6.96
C LEU A 96 6.06 21.35 -7.13
N ALA A 97 6.09 20.20 -6.45
CA ALA A 97 7.18 19.23 -6.57
C ALA A 97 7.37 18.77 -8.03
N ARG A 98 6.29 18.43 -8.72
CA ARG A 98 6.34 18.03 -10.14
C ARG A 98 6.76 19.17 -11.06
N ARG A 99 6.37 20.41 -10.75
CA ARG A 99 6.83 21.61 -11.49
C ARG A 99 8.33 21.84 -11.35
N LEU A 100 8.87 21.64 -10.16
CA LEU A 100 10.30 21.83 -9.89
C LEU A 100 11.14 20.66 -10.43
N GLY A 101 10.62 19.44 -10.37
CA GLY A 101 11.28 18.23 -10.91
C GLY A 101 11.23 18.11 -12.44
N GLY A 102 10.41 18.91 -13.13
CA GLY A 102 10.26 18.87 -14.59
C GLY A 102 9.48 17.66 -15.13
N GLU A 103 8.92 16.83 -14.25
CA GLU A 103 8.23 15.59 -14.61
C GLU A 103 6.72 15.82 -14.81
N GLY A 104 6.34 16.04 -16.07
CA GLY A 104 4.94 16.04 -16.52
C GLY A 104 4.28 17.41 -16.64
N GLN A 105 4.81 18.30 -17.49
CA GLN A 105 4.10 19.51 -17.92
C GLN A 105 3.48 19.27 -19.32
N PRO A 106 2.20 19.62 -19.50
CA PRO A 106 1.95 20.88 -20.21
C PRO A 106 1.19 21.88 -19.34
N TRP A 107 1.33 23.14 -19.75
CA TRP A 107 0.72 24.39 -19.25
C TRP A 107 -0.74 24.26 -18.78
#